data_AF-A0A538J118-F1
#
_entry.id   AF-A0A538J118-F1
#
_cell.length_a   1.000
_cell.length_b   1.000
_cell.length_c   1.000
_cell.angle_alpha   90.00
_cell.angle_beta   90.00
_cell.angle_gamma   90.00
#
_symmetry.space_group_name_H-M   'P 1'
#
loop_
_entity.id
_entity.type
_entity.pdbx_description
1 polymer ?
#
loop_
_entity_poly.entity_id
_entity_poly.type
_entity_poly.pdbx_seq_one_letter_code
_entity_poly.pdbx_strand_id
1 'polypeptide(L)'
;MNGRTPAQLYALLVGGTLVIAGIIGFFYSAKFGSPGKVRDVFGILSVNGWHNVVHIVTGAAGLLALGYAARAYAGVLGVVYIGVAAWGFILGNHENILGFLPVNTEDDVLHALLGVTGVAAYLATPAAPSAARPAPAT
;
A
#
# COMPACT_ATOMS: atom_id res chain seq x y z
N MET A 1 -25.80 4.07 -12.08
CA MET A 1 -24.76 3.07 -11.79
C MET A 1 -24.37 3.23 -10.32
N ASN A 2 -25.02 2.48 -9.41
CA ASN A 2 -24.86 2.66 -7.95
C ASN A 2 -23.73 1.79 -7.37
N GLY A 3 -22.61 1.67 -8.08
CA GLY A 3 -21.47 0.86 -7.66
C GLY A 3 -20.34 1.70 -7.06
N ARG A 4 -19.53 1.09 -6.17
CA ARG A 4 -18.25 1.67 -5.73
C ARG A 4 -17.36 1.93 -6.95
N THR A 5 -16.63 3.04 -6.96
CA THR A 5 -15.64 3.32 -8.01
C THR A 5 -14.46 2.34 -7.91
N PRO A 6 -13.65 2.15 -8.98
CA PRO A 6 -12.45 1.33 -8.92
C PRO A 6 -11.51 1.72 -7.78
N ALA A 7 -11.30 3.02 -7.55
CA ALA A 7 -10.46 3.51 -6.46
C ALA A 7 -11.07 3.23 -5.07
N GLN A 8 -12.39 3.31 -4.92
CA GLN A 8 -13.06 2.91 -3.67
C GLN A 8 -12.94 1.41 -3.43
N LEU A 9 -13.03 0.59 -4.48
CA LEU A 9 -12.85 -0.85 -4.38
C LEU A 9 -11.41 -1.20 -4.00
N TYR A 10 -10.42 -0.56 -4.63
CA TYR A 10 -9.00 -0.69 -4.29
C TYR A 10 -8.76 -0.29 -2.82
N ALA A 11 -9.23 0.89 -2.41
CA ALA A 11 -9.05 1.37 -1.04
C ALA A 11 -9.70 0.45 0.01
N LEU A 12 -10.83 -0.17 -0.32
CA LEU A 12 -11.51 -1.13 0.57
C LEU A 12 -10.73 -2.45 0.65
N LEU A 13 -10.47 -3.06 -0.51
CA LEU A 13 -9.91 -4.41 -0.58
C LEU A 13 -8.43 -4.41 -0.19
N VAL A 14 -7.63 -3.55 -0.79
CA VAL A 14 -6.20 -3.45 -0.46
C VAL A 14 -6.03 -2.87 0.93
N GLY A 15 -6.76 -1.80 1.27
CA GLY A 15 -6.67 -1.21 2.61
C GLY A 15 -7.02 -2.21 3.71
N GLY A 16 -8.13 -2.95 3.56
CA GLY A 16 -8.51 -4.01 4.49
C GLY A 16 -7.50 -5.16 4.54
N THR A 17 -6.98 -5.59 3.38
CA THR A 17 -5.97 -6.66 3.30
C THR A 17 -4.70 -6.27 4.04
N LEU A 18 -4.20 -5.04 3.87
CA LEU A 18 -2.99 -4.57 4.54
C LEU A 18 -3.14 -4.48 6.06
N VAL A 19 -4.30 -4.02 6.55
CA VAL A 19 -4.59 -4.03 8.00
C VAL A 19 -4.54 -5.46 8.53
N ILE A 20 -5.24 -6.39 7.88
CA ILE A 20 -5.27 -7.79 8.29
C ILE A 20 -3.87 -8.41 8.23
N ALA A 21 -3.12 -8.18 7.15
CA ALA A 21 -1.78 -8.72 6.96
C ALA A 21 -0.80 -8.18 8.00
N GLY A 22 -0.85 -6.88 8.32
CA GLY A 22 -0.02 -6.29 9.37
C GLY A 22 -0.34 -6.82 10.76
N ILE A 23 -1.64 -7.03 11.08
CA ILE A 23 -2.06 -7.67 12.33
C ILE A 23 -1.53 -9.11 12.40
N ILE A 24 -1.69 -9.90 11.34
CA ILE A 24 -1.16 -11.27 11.26
C ILE A 24 0.36 -11.26 11.41
N GLY A 25 1.06 -10.35 10.72
CA GLY A 25 2.50 -10.24 10.75
C GLY A 25 3.07 -10.02 12.15
N PHE A 26 2.36 -9.32 13.04
CA PHE A 26 2.77 -9.15 14.44
C PHE A 26 2.81 -10.47 15.22
N PHE A 27 2.01 -11.47 14.85
CA PHE A 27 2.10 -12.81 15.43
C PHE A 27 3.34 -13.58 14.96
N TYR A 28 3.93 -13.20 13.83
CA TYR A 28 5.18 -13.79 13.31
C TYR A 28 6.42 -13.05 13.82
N SER A 29 6.38 -11.72 13.81
CA SER A 29 7.50 -10.87 14.21
C SER A 29 7.03 -9.51 14.74
N ALA A 30 7.31 -9.23 16.01
CA ALA A 30 7.05 -7.94 16.67
C ALA A 30 8.34 -7.13 16.94
N LYS A 31 9.45 -7.46 16.25
CA LYS A 31 10.76 -6.83 16.49
C LYS A 31 10.92 -5.55 15.70
N PHE A 32 11.35 -4.48 16.37
CA PHE A 32 11.56 -3.14 15.80
C PHE A 32 13.06 -2.77 15.63
N GLY A 33 13.95 -3.75 15.56
CA GLY A 33 15.40 -3.54 15.45
C GLY A 33 15.99 -3.82 14.06
N SER A 34 17.30 -3.60 13.92
CA SER A 34 18.08 -4.03 12.75
C SER A 34 18.02 -5.57 12.61
N PRO A 35 17.97 -6.14 11.39
CA PRO A 35 17.40 -7.45 11.12
C PRO A 35 18.39 -8.58 11.40
N GLY A 36 18.69 -8.81 12.68
CA GLY A 36 19.28 -10.06 13.14
C GLY A 36 18.18 -11.12 13.33
N LYS A 37 17.82 -11.80 12.24
CA LYS A 37 16.76 -12.85 12.09
C LYS A 37 15.39 -12.33 11.67
N VAL A 38 15.26 -12.15 10.35
CA VAL A 38 13.98 -12.03 9.64
C VAL A 38 13.24 -13.37 9.78
N ARG A 39 11.91 -13.31 9.95
CA ARG A 39 11.05 -14.50 9.90
C ARG A 39 10.03 -14.27 8.81
N ASP A 40 9.88 -15.26 7.96
CA ASP A 40 8.93 -15.16 6.85
C ASP A 40 7.53 -15.54 7.33
N VAL A 41 6.55 -14.68 7.05
CA VAL A 41 5.13 -15.02 7.17
C VAL A 41 4.84 -16.12 6.16
N PHE A 42 4.31 -17.24 6.67
CA PHE A 42 4.09 -18.48 5.92
C PHE A 42 5.33 -19.05 5.21
N GLY A 43 6.55 -18.62 5.55
CA GLY A 43 7.76 -19.03 4.83
C GLY A 43 8.01 -18.29 3.51
N ILE A 44 7.25 -17.22 3.22
CA ILE A 44 7.22 -16.57 1.91
C ILE A 44 7.44 -15.06 1.99
N LEU A 45 6.94 -14.36 3.02
CA LEU A 45 7.02 -12.89 3.09
C LEU A 45 7.86 -12.42 4.28
N SER A 46 8.99 -11.80 4.01
CA SER A 46 9.91 -11.31 5.03
C SER A 46 9.34 -10.07 5.74
N VAL A 47 9.05 -10.18 7.05
CA VAL A 47 8.46 -9.08 7.83
C VAL A 47 9.14 -8.84 9.18
N ASN A 48 8.97 -7.63 9.71
CA ASN A 48 9.28 -7.28 11.09
C ASN A 48 8.24 -6.30 11.65
N GLY A 49 8.45 -5.85 12.90
CA GLY A 49 7.54 -4.90 13.56
C GLY A 49 7.33 -3.61 12.75
N TRP A 50 8.38 -3.06 12.14
CA TRP A 50 8.26 -1.86 11.30
C TRP A 50 7.43 -2.12 10.05
N HIS A 51 7.66 -3.23 9.35
CA HIS A 51 6.90 -3.62 8.16
C HIS A 51 5.41 -3.77 8.49
N ASN A 52 5.09 -4.42 9.62
CA ASN A 52 3.71 -4.60 10.07
C ASN A 52 3.01 -3.27 10.41
N VAL A 53 3.71 -2.34 11.06
CA VAL A 53 3.17 -0.99 11.33
C VAL A 53 2.89 -0.27 10.02
N VAL A 54 3.82 -0.29 9.06
CA VAL A 54 3.62 0.34 7.74
C VAL A 54 2.36 -0.20 7.09
N HIS A 55 2.16 -1.53 7.06
CA HIS A 55 0.95 -2.16 6.51
C HIS A 55 -0.33 -1.73 7.23
N ILE A 56 -0.35 -1.68 8.55
CA ILE A 56 -1.54 -1.24 9.30
C ILE A 56 -1.84 0.22 9.00
N VAL A 57 -0.83 1.10 9.00
CA VAL A 57 -1.01 2.53 8.77
C VAL A 57 -1.50 2.81 7.35
N THR A 58 -0.85 2.24 6.33
CA THR A 58 -1.27 2.42 4.93
C THR A 58 -2.62 1.76 4.66
N GLY A 59 -2.91 0.63 5.29
CA GLY A 59 -4.21 -0.03 5.20
C GLY A 59 -5.34 0.78 5.81
N ALA A 60 -5.14 1.27 7.04
CA ALA A 60 -6.10 2.11 7.75
C ALA A 60 -6.36 3.42 6.99
N ALA A 61 -5.31 4.04 6.42
CA ALA A 61 -5.47 5.22 5.58
C ALA A 61 -6.40 4.97 4.37
N GLY A 62 -6.36 3.76 3.79
CA GLY A 62 -7.25 3.37 2.69
C GLY A 62 -8.71 3.27 3.12
N LEU A 63 -8.95 2.59 4.25
CA LEU A 63 -10.29 2.45 4.82
C LEU A 63 -10.89 3.81 5.21
N LEU A 64 -10.09 4.70 5.77
CA LEU A 64 -10.51 6.07 6.08
C LEU A 64 -10.80 6.88 4.81
N ALA A 65 -10.00 6.70 3.75
CA ALA A 65 -10.13 7.45 2.50
C ALA A 65 -11.38 7.08 1.66
N LEU A 66 -12.11 6.00 1.97
CA LEU A 66 -13.23 5.48 1.16
C LEU A 66 -14.26 6.54 0.75
N GLY A 67 -14.58 7.46 1.67
CA GLY A 67 -15.65 8.44 1.48
C GLY A 67 -15.25 9.73 0.76
N TYR A 68 -13.96 10.08 0.75
CA TYR A 68 -13.54 11.43 0.33
C TYR A 68 -12.21 11.50 -0.44
N ALA A 69 -11.35 10.49 -0.31
CA ALA A 69 -10.00 10.53 -0.87
C ALA A 69 -9.57 9.23 -1.58
N ALA A 70 -10.49 8.29 -1.83
CA ALA A 70 -10.16 6.96 -2.37
C ALA A 70 -9.33 7.03 -3.67
N ARG A 71 -9.65 7.98 -4.57
CA ARG A 71 -8.87 8.22 -5.78
C ARG A 71 -7.45 8.63 -5.47
N ALA A 72 -7.26 9.65 -4.64
CA ALA A 72 -5.93 10.12 -4.25
C ALA A 72 -5.13 9.01 -3.54
N TYR A 73 -5.77 8.27 -2.63
CA TYR A 73 -5.17 7.12 -1.95
C TYR A 73 -4.67 6.06 -2.94
N ALA A 74 -5.51 5.63 -3.89
CA ALA A 74 -5.14 4.62 -4.87
C ALA A 74 -3.92 5.04 -5.71
N GLY A 75 -3.87 6.31 -6.13
CA GLY A 75 -2.75 6.84 -6.91
C GLY A 75 -1.46 6.96 -6.10
N VAL A 76 -1.53 7.57 -4.91
CA VAL A 76 -0.36 7.77 -4.05
C VAL A 76 0.21 6.43 -3.59
N LEU A 77 -0.63 5.55 -3.04
CA LEU A 77 -0.17 4.25 -2.57
C LEU A 77 0.32 3.38 -3.74
N GLY A 78 -0.33 3.48 -4.90
CA GLY A 78 0.09 2.79 -6.11
C GLY A 78 1.53 3.15 -6.52
N VAL A 79 1.83 4.45 -6.61
CA VAL A 79 3.18 4.93 -6.94
C VAL A 79 4.20 4.54 -5.86
N VAL A 80 3.84 4.69 -4.57
CA VAL A 80 4.72 4.30 -3.47
C VAL A 80 5.09 2.82 -3.54
N TYR A 81 4.13 1.93 -3.79
CA TYR A 81 4.40 0.50 -3.86
C TYR A 81 5.19 0.07 -5.11
N ILE A 82 5.03 0.76 -6.24
CA ILE A 82 5.93 0.59 -7.39
C ILE A 82 7.36 0.98 -7.00
N GLY A 83 7.52 2.10 -6.29
CA GLY A 83 8.83 2.56 -5.83
C GLY A 83 9.49 1.58 -4.85
N VAL A 84 8.73 1.07 -3.87
CA VAL A 84 9.18 0.05 -2.92
C VAL A 84 9.61 -1.22 -3.63
N ALA A 85 8.77 -1.75 -4.54
CA ALA A 85 9.10 -2.96 -5.31
C ALA A 85 10.36 -2.77 -6.16
N ALA A 86 10.47 -1.65 -6.87
CA ALA A 86 11.65 -1.35 -7.67
C ALA A 86 12.92 -1.28 -6.80
N TRP A 87 12.84 -0.65 -5.63
CA TRP A 87 13.96 -0.59 -4.69
C TRP A 87 14.34 -1.98 -4.19
N GLY A 88 13.36 -2.80 -3.79
CA GLY A 88 13.59 -4.18 -3.34
C GLY A 88 14.27 -5.03 -4.40
N PHE A 89 13.80 -5.00 -5.65
CA PHE A 89 14.45 -5.68 -6.77
C PHE A 89 15.89 -5.20 -7.03
N ILE A 90 16.19 -3.92 -6.81
CA ILE A 90 17.55 -3.36 -6.95
C ILE A 90 18.49 -3.86 -5.84
N LEU A 91 18.00 -3.93 -4.60
CA LEU A 91 18.77 -4.45 -3.48
C LEU A 91 19.00 -5.95 -3.62
N GLY A 92 17.97 -6.69 -3.99
CA GLY A 92 17.98 -8.15 -4.10
C GLY A 92 17.36 -8.84 -2.89
N ASN A 93 17.32 -10.17 -2.97
CA ASN A 93 16.56 -10.99 -2.04
C ASN A 93 17.19 -11.03 -0.63
N HIS A 94 16.35 -10.96 0.41
CA HIS A 94 16.74 -10.95 1.84
C HIS A 94 17.60 -9.75 2.26
N GLU A 95 17.53 -8.66 1.51
CA GLU A 95 18.14 -7.38 1.86
C GLU A 95 17.17 -6.49 2.64
N ASN A 96 17.53 -5.22 2.85
CA ASN A 96 16.73 -4.28 3.63
C ASN A 96 16.67 -2.88 3.03
N ILE A 97 15.46 -2.36 2.86
CA ILE A 97 15.22 -0.95 2.57
C ILE A 97 15.48 -0.13 3.84
N LEU A 98 16.26 0.95 3.69
CA LEU A 98 16.66 1.85 4.78
C LEU A 98 17.38 1.17 5.97
N GLY A 99 17.86 -0.07 5.80
CA GLY A 99 18.57 -0.83 6.84
C GLY A 99 17.66 -1.49 7.91
N PHE A 100 16.33 -1.41 7.76
CA PHE A 100 15.40 -2.00 8.73
C PHE A 100 14.10 -2.55 8.14
N LEU A 101 13.73 -2.26 6.89
CA LEU A 101 12.56 -2.87 6.25
C LEU A 101 13.01 -4.08 5.44
N PRO A 102 12.73 -5.31 5.88
CA PRO A 102 13.16 -6.49 5.15
C PRO A 102 12.42 -6.57 3.81
N VAL A 103 13.14 -7.00 2.77
CA VAL A 103 12.60 -7.25 1.44
C VAL A 103 12.99 -8.64 0.97
N ASN A 104 12.10 -9.26 0.19
CA ASN A 104 12.36 -10.50 -0.50
C ASN A 104 11.58 -10.51 -1.81
N THR A 105 11.98 -11.36 -2.75
CA THR A 105 11.45 -11.33 -4.13
C THR A 105 9.92 -11.47 -4.18
N GLU A 106 9.35 -12.34 -3.36
CA GLU A 106 7.91 -12.56 -3.30
C GLU A 106 7.16 -11.33 -2.76
N ASP A 107 7.74 -10.64 -1.79
CA ASP A 107 7.21 -9.39 -1.26
C ASP A 107 7.31 -8.26 -2.30
N ASP A 108 8.43 -8.15 -3.02
CA ASP A 108 8.61 -7.16 -4.08
C ASP A 108 7.60 -7.35 -5.23
N VAL A 109 7.33 -8.60 -5.61
CA VAL A 109 6.29 -8.94 -6.59
C VAL A 109 4.91 -8.55 -6.10
N LEU A 110 4.58 -8.85 -4.83
CA LEU A 110 3.31 -8.45 -4.24
C LEU A 110 3.16 -6.92 -4.27
N HIS A 111 4.19 -6.19 -3.85
CA HIS A 111 4.24 -4.74 -3.89
C HIS A 111 4.05 -4.19 -5.31
N ALA A 112 4.69 -4.79 -6.32
CA ALA A 112 4.50 -4.40 -7.71
C ALA A 112 3.04 -4.57 -8.17
N LEU A 113 2.40 -5.70 -7.82
CA LEU A 113 0.99 -5.95 -8.15
C LEU A 113 0.05 -4.95 -7.48
N LEU A 114 0.24 -4.67 -6.18
CA LEU A 114 -0.52 -3.64 -5.46
C LEU A 114 -0.30 -2.26 -6.09
N GLY A 115 0.94 -1.94 -6.45
CA GLY A 115 1.32 -0.70 -7.09
C GLY A 115 0.62 -0.46 -8.43
N VAL A 116 0.72 -1.44 -9.34
CA VAL A 116 0.09 -1.39 -10.66
C VAL A 116 -1.42 -1.31 -10.56
N THR A 117 -2.04 -2.12 -9.70
CA THR A 117 -3.50 -2.10 -9.52
C THR A 117 -3.98 -0.78 -8.89
N GLY A 118 -3.20 -0.16 -8.01
CA GLY A 118 -3.48 1.16 -7.44
C GLY A 118 -3.46 2.27 -8.49
N VAL A 119 -2.41 2.31 -9.32
CA VAL A 119 -2.32 3.27 -10.44
C VAL A 119 -3.46 3.04 -11.44
N ALA A 120 -3.76 1.79 -11.78
CA ALA A 120 -4.87 1.46 -12.66
C ALA A 120 -6.22 1.94 -12.08
N ALA A 121 -6.47 1.72 -10.79
CA ALA A 121 -7.68 2.16 -10.12
C ALA A 121 -7.81 3.68 -10.05
N TYR A 122 -6.69 4.40 -9.86
CA TYR A 122 -6.62 5.86 -9.94
C TYR A 122 -7.02 6.38 -11.33
N LEU A 123 -6.45 5.80 -12.38
CA LEU A 123 -6.70 6.20 -13.78
C LEU A 123 -8.14 5.86 -14.20
N ALA A 124 -8.66 4.72 -13.76
CA ALA A 124 -10.02 4.28 -14.06
C ALA A 124 -11.11 5.01 -13.26
N THR A 125 -10.75 5.81 -12.26
CA THR A 125 -11.70 6.61 -11.48
C THR A 125 -11.67 8.06 -11.95
N PRO A 126 -12.79 8.66 -12.39
CA PRO A 126 -12.84 10.06 -12.80
C PRO A 126 -12.44 11.01 -11.67
N ALA A 127 -11.78 12.12 -12.03
CA ALA A 127 -11.58 13.22 -11.08
C ALA A 127 -12.94 13.85 -10.75
N ALA A 128 -13.15 14.24 -9.48
CA ALA A 128 -14.31 15.03 -9.12
C ALA A 128 -14.30 16.33 -9.94
N PRO A 129 -15.45 16.77 -10.50
CA PRO A 129 -15.52 18.05 -11.19
C PRO A 129 -15.03 19.15 -10.26
N SER A 130 -13.98 19.89 -10.67
CA SER A 130 -13.57 21.10 -9.97
C SER A 130 -14.79 22.00 -9.90
N ALA A 131 -15.23 22.39 -8.69
CA ALA A 131 -16.33 23.32 -8.52
C ALA A 131 -16.05 24.53 -9.42
N ALA A 132 -16.85 24.69 -10.47
CA ALA A 132 -16.63 25.72 -11.47
C ALA A 132 -16.60 27.06 -10.74
N ARG A 133 -15.50 27.80 -10.90
CA ARG A 133 -15.36 29.14 -10.34
C ARG A 133 -16.57 29.96 -10.81
N PRO A 134 -17.38 30.54 -9.90
CA PRO A 134 -18.51 31.38 -10.31
C PRO A 134 -18.00 32.46 -11.24
N ALA A 135 -18.63 32.60 -12.42
CA ALA A 135 -18.30 33.69 -13.34
C ALA A 135 -18.47 35.03 -12.61
N PRO A 136 -17.57 36.00 -12.82
CA PRO A 136 -17.73 37.32 -12.20
C PRO A 136 -19.05 37.92 -12.67
N ALA A 137 -19.88 38.37 -11.72
CA ALA A 137 -21.07 39.14 -12.05
C ALA A 137 -20.63 40.46 -12.69
N THR A 138 -21.08 40.70 -13.93
CA THR A 138 -20.92 41.98 -14.66
C THR A 138 -22.02 42.94 -14.29
#